data_AF-A0A972APJ4-F1
#
_entry.id   AF-A0A972APJ4-F1
#
_cell.length_a   1.000
_cell.length_b   1.000
_cell.length_c   1.000
_cell.angle_alpha   90.00
_cell.angle_beta   90.00
_cell.angle_gamma   90.00
#
_symmetry.space_group_name_H-M   'P 1'
#
loop_
_entity.id
_entity.type
_entity.pdbx_description
1 polymer ?
#
loop_
_entity_poly.entity_id
_entity_poly.type
_entity_poly.pdbx_seq_one_letter_code
_entity_poly.pdbx_strand_id
1 'polypeptide(L)' 'MERIFWVKCPKCGGRFCCDYELRHSNLKLICPFCHEQFLDAESPEIDERL' A
#
# COMPACT_ATOMS: atom_id res chain seq x y z
N MET A 1 -7.65 -17.32 -3.99
CA MET A 1 -8.42 -16.14 -3.55
C MET A 1 -7.44 -15.00 -3.51
N GLU A 2 -7.56 -14.06 -4.44
CA GLU A 2 -6.72 -12.87 -4.47
C GLU A 2 -7.08 -12.00 -3.26
N ARG A 3 -6.18 -11.97 -2.27
CA ARG A 3 -6.34 -11.09 -1.11
C ARG A 3 -5.77 -9.74 -1.50
N ILE A 4 -6.50 -8.68 -1.23
CA ILE A 4 -6.02 -7.31 -1.43
C ILE A 4 -5.96 -6.60 -0.08
N PHE A 5 -5.07 -5.61 0.02
CA PHE A 5 -5.08 -4.67 1.14
C PHE A 5 -5.15 -3.25 0.61
N TRP A 6 -5.78 -2.38 1.37
CA TRP A 6 -5.77 -0.95 1.11
C TRP A 6 -4.63 -0.31 1.87
N VAL A 7 -3.93 0.59 1.20
CA VAL A 7 -2.80 1.34 1.74
C VAL A 7 -3.04 2.83 1.51
N LYS A 8 -2.65 3.64 2.49
CA LYS A 8 -2.65 5.09 2.39
C LYS A 8 -1.24 5.58 2.10
N CYS A 9 -1.07 6.45 1.11
CA CYS A 9 0.24 7.05 0.82
C CYS A 9 0.64 8.01 1.94
N PRO A 10 1.85 7.91 2.52
CA PRO A 10 2.33 8.82 3.55
C PRO A 10 2.54 10.25 3.04
N LYS A 11 2.76 10.43 1.73
CA LYS A 11 3.08 11.73 1.13
C LYS A 11 1.85 12.53 0.71
N CYS A 12 0.96 11.93 -0.08
CA CYS A 12 -0.22 12.61 -0.61
C CYS A 12 -1.52 12.27 0.12
N GLY A 13 -1.51 11.28 1.02
CA GLY A 13 -2.71 10.80 1.71
C GLY A 13 -3.68 10.00 0.81
N GLY A 14 -3.35 9.79 -0.46
CA GLY A 14 -4.15 9.02 -1.40
C GLY A 14 -4.25 7.56 -0.98
N ARG A 15 -5.44 6.98 -1.08
CA ARG A 15 -5.73 5.60 -0.68
C ARG A 15 -5.90 4.72 -1.92
N PHE A 16 -5.19 3.59 -1.98
CA PHE A 16 -5.21 2.66 -3.11
C PHE A 16 -5.11 1.22 -2.62
N CYS A 17 -5.49 0.25 -3.46
CA CYS A 17 -5.40 -1.17 -3.13
C CYS A 17 -4.18 -1.82 -3.78
N CYS A 18 -3.58 -2.76 -3.07
CA CYS A 18 -2.45 -3.58 -3.53
C CYS A 18 -2.75 -5.06 -3.30
N ASP A 19 -2.10 -5.90 -4.08
CA ASP A 19 -2.14 -7.35 -3.87
C ASP A 19 -1.44 -7.72 -2.56
N TYR A 20 -2.03 -8.61 -1.77
CA TYR A 20 -1.48 -9.05 -0.49
C TYR A 20 -0.13 -9.78 -0.63
N GLU A 21 0.23 -10.31 -1.79
CA GLU A 21 1.59 -10.82 -2.02
C GLU A 21 2.67 -9.74 -1.86
N LEU A 22 2.30 -8.46 -2.03
CA LEU A 22 3.22 -7.33 -1.81
C LEU A 22 3.35 -6.98 -0.32
N ARG A 23 2.43 -7.43 0.54
CA ARG A 23 2.45 -7.18 1.99
C ARG A 23 3.63 -7.93 2.61
N HIS A 24 4.44 -7.27 3.44
CA HIS A 24 5.66 -7.84 4.05
C HIS A 24 6.72 -8.34 3.06
N SER A 25 6.58 -8.06 1.76
CA SER A 25 7.53 -8.50 0.73
C SER A 25 8.85 -7.69 0.70
N ASN A 26 8.97 -6.66 1.55
CA ASN A 26 10.03 -5.63 1.50
C ASN A 26 10.14 -4.89 0.15
N LEU A 27 9.14 -5.03 -0.72
CA LEU A 27 9.05 -4.26 -1.95
C LEU A 27 8.46 -2.88 -1.65
N LYS A 28 8.98 -1.87 -2.36
CA LYS A 28 8.42 -0.52 -2.30
C LYS A 28 7.13 -0.48 -3.12
N LEU A 29 6.06 0.00 -2.49
CA LEU A 29 4.81 0.32 -3.15
C LEU A 29 4.95 1.66 -3.87
N ILE A 30 4.35 1.76 -5.05
CA ILE A 30 4.33 2.99 -5.84
C ILE A 30 2.94 3.60 -5.73
N CYS A 31 2.85 4.81 -5.20
CA CYS A 31 1.60 5.54 -5.13
C CYS A 31 1.12 5.91 -6.55
N PRO A 32 -0.08 5.52 -6.99
CA PRO A 32 -0.58 5.88 -8.33
C PRO A 32 -0.96 7.37 -8.46
N PHE A 33 -1.06 8.10 -7.34
CA PHE A 33 -1.45 9.52 -7.34
C PHE A 33 -0.25 10.46 -7.43
N CYS A 34 0.80 10.20 -6.65
CA CYS A 34 1.97 11.08 -6.57
C CYS A 34 3.29 10.40 -6.99
N HIS A 35 3.22 9.13 -7.41
CA HIS A 35 4.37 8.30 -7.80
C HIS A 35 5.44 8.14 -6.71
N GLU A 36 5.11 8.44 -5.46
CA GLU A 36 5.99 8.20 -4.32
C GLU A 36 6.22 6.70 -4.12
N GLN A 37 7.47 6.32 -3.89
CA GLN A 37 7.86 4.95 -3.58
C GLN A 37 8.12 4.82 -2.09
N PHE A 38 7.32 3.99 -1.40
CA PHE A 38 7.39 3.82 0.05
C PHE A 38 7.12 2.37 0.42
N LEU A 39 7.67 1.90 1.54
CA LEU A 39 7.37 0.58 2.07
C LEU A 39 5.95 0.57 2.65
N ASP A 40 5.30 -0.60 2.62
CA ASP A 40 4.02 -0.81 3.28
C ASP A 40 4.05 -0.38 4.76
N ALA A 41 5.15 -0.67 5.47
CA ALA A 41 5.38 -0.25 6.85
C ALA A 41 5.42 1.28 7.07
N GLU A 42 5.71 2.07 6.02
CA GLU A 42 5.68 3.55 6.08
C GLU A 42 4.27 4.11 5.86
N SER A 43 3.31 3.26 5.51
CA SER A 43 1.93 3.70 5.34
C SER A 43 1.30 4.12 6.67
N PRO A 44 0.66 5.31 6.74
CA PRO A 44 -0.07 5.73 7.93
C PRO A 44 -1.33 4.91 8.19
N GLU A 45 -1.85 4.18 7.20
CA GLU A 45 -3.08 3.39 7.34
C GLU A 45 -3.06 2.21 6.36
N ILE A 46 -3.17 1.01 6.91
CA ILE A 46 -3.37 -0.23 6.14
C ILE A 46 -4.71 -0.84 6.57
N ASP A 47 -5.55 -1.22 5.61
CA ASP A 47 -6.84 -1.87 5.84
C ASP A 47 -6.88 -3.21 5.08
N GLU A 48 -6.78 -4.29 5.85
CA GLU A 48 -6.70 -5.68 5.40
C GLU A 48 -8.08 -6.35 5.59
N ARG A 49 -9.06 -6.02 4.74
CA ARG A 49 -10.39 -6.67 4.81
C ARG A 49 -10.33 -8.03 4.12
N LEU A 50 -10.43 -9.08 4.93
CA LEU A 50 -10.53 -10.50 4.54
C LEU A 50 -11.88 -10.82 3.88
#